data_AF-A0A2T5BWS1-F1
#
_entry.id   AF-A0A2T5BWS1-F1
#
_cell.length_a   1.000
_cell.length_b   1.000
_cell.length_c   1.000
_cell.angle_alpha   90.00
_cell.angle_beta   90.00
_cell.angle_gamma   90.00
#
_symmetry.space_group_name_H-M   'P 1'
#
loop_
_entity.id
_entity.type
_entity.pdbx_description
1 polymer ?
#
loop_
_entity_poly.entity_id
_entity_poly.type
_entity_poly.pdbx_seq_one_letter_code
_entity_poly.pdbx_strand_id
1 'polypeptide(L)'
;MYFEYPETLEGLEQAKKHLERLEERDSMDTSGNPDKYHTRINSARMEVRRITESLKAQGLLPYTEQELLNHRLDEAFPKAKSREIVEFEGARYQKRFSPATKSRSGKTVTSWNQWWQKLPDVD
;
A
#
# COMPACT_ATOMS: atom_id res chain seq x y z
N MET A 1 22.82 2.58 -3.24
CA MET A 1 22.48 3.95 -3.65
C MET A 1 20.97 4.01 -3.68
N TYR A 2 20.35 4.74 -2.76
CA TYR A 2 18.93 5.04 -2.81
C TYR A 2 18.73 6.01 -3.97
N PHE A 3 17.89 5.67 -4.95
CA PHE A 3 17.48 6.61 -5.97
C PHE A 3 16.38 7.46 -5.34
N GLU A 4 16.69 8.70 -5.00
CA GLU A 4 15.71 9.67 -4.57
C GLU A 4 15.15 10.34 -5.83
N TYR A 5 13.89 10.06 -6.14
CA TYR A 5 13.20 10.77 -7.22
C TYR A 5 12.48 12.00 -6.64
N PRO A 6 12.37 13.09 -7.42
CA PRO A 6 11.66 14.28 -6.96
C PRO A 6 10.19 13.95 -6.66
N GLU A 7 9.59 14.67 -5.71
CA GLU A 7 8.17 14.53 -5.35
C GLU A 7 7.27 15.26 -6.35
N THR A 8 7.41 14.91 -7.63
CA THR A 8 6.66 15.46 -8.76
C THR A 8 6.01 14.33 -9.56
N LEU A 9 5.05 14.67 -10.44
CA LEU A 9 4.45 13.68 -11.35
C LEU A 9 5.52 13.01 -12.23
N GLU A 10 6.50 13.78 -12.70
CA GLU A 10 7.64 13.25 -13.46
C GLU A 10 8.50 12.32 -12.60
N GLY A 11 8.80 12.71 -11.36
CA GLY A 11 9.56 11.85 -10.44
C GLY A 11 8.85 10.55 -10.12
N LEU A 12 7.51 10.57 -9.98
CA LEU A 12 6.71 9.36 -9.84
C LEU A 12 6.83 8.45 -11.07
N GLU A 13 6.78 9.02 -12.27
CA GLU A 13 6.94 8.26 -13.51
C GLU A 13 8.34 7.61 -13.60
N GLN A 14 9.39 8.36 -13.27
CA GLN A 14 10.77 7.86 -13.24
C GLN A 14 10.93 6.73 -12.21
N ALA A 15 10.34 6.88 -11.01
CA ALA A 15 10.34 5.86 -9.98
C ALA A 15 9.63 4.57 -10.43
N LYS A 16 8.47 4.70 -11.09
CA LYS A 16 7.72 3.55 -11.65
C LYS A 16 8.52 2.83 -12.74
N LYS A 17 9.11 3.57 -13.68
CA LYS A 17 9.99 3.01 -14.72
C LYS A 17 11.21 2.29 -14.15
N HIS A 18 11.75 2.76 -13.03
CA HIS A 18 12.85 2.07 -12.37
C HIS A 18 12.40 0.77 -11.70
N LEU A 19 11.26 0.77 -11.01
CA LEU A 19 10.67 -0.44 -10.45
C LEU A 19 10.40 -1.49 -11.54
N GLU A 20 9.75 -1.09 -12.63
CA GLU A 20 9.43 -1.97 -13.76
C GLU A 20 10.68 -2.65 -14.33
N ARG A 21 11.76 -1.88 -14.56
CA ARG A 21 13.04 -2.44 -15.03
C ARG A 21 13.66 -3.45 -14.06
N LEU A 22 13.46 -3.29 -12.75
CA LEU A 22 13.95 -4.24 -11.75
C LEU A 22 13.11 -5.51 -11.74
N GLU A 23 11.79 -5.39 -11.84
CA GLU A 23 10.87 -6.52 -11.90
C GLU A 23 11.03 -7.32 -13.20
N GLU A 24 11.25 -6.65 -14.33
CA GLU A 24 11.58 -7.29 -15.61
C GLU A 24 12.88 -8.11 -15.48
N ARG A 25 13.94 -7.52 -14.92
CA ARG A 25 15.22 -8.24 -14.70
C ARG A 25 15.11 -9.43 -13.76
N ASP A 26 14.27 -9.34 -12.74
CA ASP A 26 13.99 -10.45 -11.82
C ASP A 26 13.23 -11.57 -12.54
N SER A 27 12.24 -11.22 -13.38
CA SER A 27 11.48 -12.20 -14.17
C SER A 27 12.32 -12.95 -15.21
N MET A 28 13.38 -12.31 -15.73
CA MET A 28 14.32 -12.92 -16.67
C MET A 28 15.45 -13.69 -15.98
N ASP A 29 15.55 -13.64 -14.65
CA ASP A 29 16.63 -14.27 -13.92
C ASP A 29 16.42 -15.79 -13.79
N THR A 30 17.32 -16.56 -14.40
CA THR A 30 17.31 -18.02 -14.37
C THR A 30 18.28 -18.60 -13.33
N SER A 31 18.89 -17.76 -12.49
CA SER A 31 19.95 -18.18 -11.57
C SER A 31 19.46 -18.94 -10.35
N GLY A 32 18.13 -19.06 -10.18
CA GLY A 32 17.50 -19.78 -9.07
C GLY A 32 17.64 -19.08 -7.71
N ASN A 33 18.13 -17.84 -7.69
CA ASN A 33 18.29 -17.05 -6.47
C ASN A 33 17.12 -16.06 -6.30
N PRO A 34 16.07 -16.40 -5.53
CA PRO A 34 14.92 -15.50 -5.32
C PRO A 34 15.28 -14.21 -4.58
N ASP A 35 16.44 -14.14 -3.91
CA ASP A 35 16.85 -12.98 -3.13
C ASP A 35 17.63 -11.94 -3.96
N LYS A 36 18.01 -12.26 -5.20
CA LYS A 36 18.95 -11.46 -6.01
C LYS A 36 18.48 -10.02 -6.25
N TYR A 37 17.19 -9.84 -6.53
CA TYR A 37 16.60 -8.52 -6.78
C TYR A 37 15.65 -8.06 -5.67
N HIS A 38 15.24 -8.96 -4.77
CA HIS A 38 14.22 -8.71 -3.75
C HIS A 38 14.42 -7.40 -2.96
N THR A 39 15.63 -7.15 -2.46
CA THR A 39 15.93 -5.93 -1.68
C THR A 39 15.82 -4.66 -2.54
N ARG A 40 16.24 -4.71 -3.81
CA ARG A 40 16.19 -3.57 -4.73
C ARG A 40 14.76 -3.28 -5.16
N ILE A 41 14.00 -4.33 -5.49
CA ILE A 41 12.57 -4.23 -5.84
C ILE A 41 11.79 -3.64 -4.67
N ASN A 42 12.00 -4.14 -3.45
CA ASN A 42 11.31 -3.60 -2.28
C ASN A 42 11.66 -2.14 -2.04
N SER A 43 12.92 -1.75 -2.20
CA SER A 43 13.33 -0.34 -2.08
C SER A 43 12.66 0.55 -3.12
N ALA A 44 12.59 0.09 -4.39
CA ALA A 44 11.91 0.82 -5.46
C ALA A 44 10.39 0.91 -5.23
N ARG A 45 9.74 -0.15 -4.72
CA ARG A 45 8.33 -0.13 -4.34
C ARG A 45 8.04 0.88 -3.23
N MET A 46 8.89 0.93 -2.21
CA MET A 46 8.76 1.92 -1.13
C MET A 46 8.87 3.35 -1.66
N GLU A 47 9.79 3.60 -2.60
CA GLU A 47 9.98 4.93 -3.18
C GLU A 47 8.79 5.37 -4.03
N VAL A 48 8.27 4.49 -4.90
CA VAL A 48 7.04 4.76 -5.67
C VAL A 48 5.88 5.09 -4.72
N ARG A 49 5.74 4.32 -3.63
CA ARG A 49 4.70 4.55 -2.62
C ARG A 49 4.86 5.91 -1.94
N ARG A 50 6.07 6.23 -1.45
CA ARG A 50 6.39 7.49 -0.78
C ARG A 50 6.02 8.71 -1.63
N ILE A 51 6.43 8.70 -2.90
CA ILE A 51 6.13 9.80 -3.84
C ILE A 51 4.64 9.88 -4.13
N THR A 52 3.98 8.73 -4.33
CA THR A 52 2.52 8.68 -4.55
C THR A 52 1.77 9.28 -3.36
N GLU A 53 2.14 8.92 -2.14
CA GLU A 53 1.53 9.45 -0.91
C GLU A 53 1.76 10.96 -0.77
N SER A 54 2.97 11.45 -1.04
CA SER A 54 3.26 12.89 -1.03
C SER A 54 2.42 13.65 -2.07
N LEU A 55 2.34 13.15 -3.30
CA LEU A 55 1.55 13.78 -4.36
C LEU A 55 0.05 13.80 -4.04
N LYS A 56 -0.48 12.76 -3.37
CA LYS A 56 -1.85 12.75 -2.87
C LYS A 56 -2.07 13.80 -1.78
N ALA A 57 -1.15 13.90 -0.81
CA ALA A 57 -1.20 14.90 0.24
C ALA A 57 -1.12 16.35 -0.29
N GLN A 58 -0.40 16.56 -1.39
CA GLN A 58 -0.32 17.85 -2.10
C GLN A 58 -1.55 18.14 -2.98
N GLY A 59 -2.48 17.19 -3.14
CA GLY A 59 -3.63 17.33 -4.03
C GLY A 59 -3.31 17.18 -5.52
N LEU A 60 -2.10 16.74 -5.87
CA LEU A 60 -1.67 16.49 -7.25
C LEU A 60 -2.12 15.13 -7.77
N LEU A 61 -2.42 14.19 -6.88
CA LEU A 61 -3.10 12.94 -7.19
C LEU A 61 -4.39 12.82 -6.37
N PRO A 62 -5.50 12.39 -6.98
CA PRO A 62 -6.71 12.12 -6.21
C PRO A 62 -6.51 10.89 -5.33
N TYR A 63 -7.11 10.93 -4.14
CA TYR A 63 -7.37 9.73 -3.38
C TYR A 63 -8.47 8.90 -4.06
N THR A 64 -8.36 7.59 -3.98
CA THR A 64 -9.45 6.69 -4.39
C THR A 64 -10.64 6.82 -3.43
N GLU A 65 -11.85 6.48 -3.89
CA GLU A 65 -13.03 6.46 -3.03
C GLU A 65 -12.85 5.60 -1.77
N GLN A 66 -12.18 4.45 -1.93
CA GLN A 66 -11.89 3.55 -0.82
C GLN A 66 -10.90 4.16 0.18
N GLU A 67 -9.90 4.91 -0.28
CA GLU A 67 -8.96 5.60 0.63
C GLU A 67 -9.66 6.72 1.40
N LEU A 68 -10.48 7.52 0.71
CA LEU A 68 -11.30 8.55 1.37
C LEU A 68 -12.25 7.92 2.41
N LEU A 69 -12.93 6.84 2.05
CA LEU A 69 -13.78 6.09 2.97
C LEU A 69 -12.99 5.58 4.18
N ASN A 70 -11.82 4.99 3.94
CA ASN A 70 -10.96 4.51 5.02
C ASN A 70 -10.56 5.64 5.96
N HIS A 71 -10.14 6.78 5.43
CA HIS A 71 -9.78 7.96 6.23
C HIS A 71 -10.95 8.44 7.08
N ARG A 72 -12.13 8.63 6.49
CA ARG A 72 -13.32 9.10 7.22
C ARG A 72 -13.74 8.12 8.33
N LEU A 73 -13.67 6.82 8.07
CA LEU A 73 -13.99 5.79 9.07
C LEU A 73 -12.91 5.66 10.15
N ASP A 74 -11.63 5.86 9.82
CA ASP A 74 -10.56 5.88 10.83
C ASP A 74 -10.62 7.11 11.72
N GLU A 75 -11.03 8.26 11.17
CA GLU A 75 -11.30 9.47 11.95
C GLU A 75 -12.54 9.32 12.85
N ALA A 76 -13.62 8.70 12.33
CA ALA A 76 -14.84 8.48 13.10
C ALA A 76 -14.68 7.38 14.17
N PHE A 77 -13.88 6.35 13.90
CA PHE A 77 -13.69 5.18 14.76
C PHE A 77 -12.21 4.87 15.01
N PRO A 78 -11.44 5.78 15.63
CA PRO A 78 -9.98 5.66 15.76
C PRO A 78 -9.52 4.50 16.65
N LYS A 79 -10.44 3.93 17.44
CA LYS A 79 -10.18 2.79 18.34
C LYS A 79 -10.70 1.46 17.81
N ALA A 80 -11.21 1.43 16.57
CA ALA A 80 -11.79 0.23 15.97
C ALA A 80 -10.75 -0.90 15.86
N LYS A 81 -11.14 -2.08 16.31
CA LYS A 81 -10.30 -3.29 16.33
C LYS A 81 -10.58 -4.16 15.11
N SER A 82 -9.73 -5.17 14.91
CA SER A 82 -9.94 -6.17 13.86
C SER A 82 -11.31 -6.83 13.97
N ARG A 83 -12.01 -6.89 12.82
CA ARG A 83 -13.37 -7.43 12.65
C ARG A 83 -14.48 -6.64 13.34
N GLU A 84 -14.17 -5.50 13.95
CA GLU A 84 -15.18 -4.62 14.53
C GLU A 84 -16.11 -4.10 13.43
N ILE A 85 -17.41 -4.08 13.73
CA ILE A 85 -18.46 -3.61 12.83
C ILE A 85 -19.02 -2.31 13.38
N VAL A 86 -19.06 -1.29 12.53
CA VAL A 86 -19.57 0.05 12.87
C VAL A 86 -20.63 0.47 11.87
N GLU A 87 -21.53 1.34 12.29
CA GLU A 87 -22.49 2.01 11.41
C GLU A 87 -21.98 3.41 11.08
N PHE A 88 -21.95 3.74 9.80
CA PHE A 88 -21.48 5.03 9.30
C PHE A 88 -22.29 5.40 8.06
N GLU A 89 -22.85 6.61 8.03
CA GLU A 89 -23.63 7.13 6.89
C GLU A 89 -24.74 6.17 6.39
N GLY A 90 -25.38 5.45 7.31
CA GLY A 90 -26.48 4.53 7.00
C GLY A 90 -26.06 3.17 6.45
N ALA A 91 -24.76 2.84 6.46
CA ALA A 91 -24.24 1.53 6.07
C ALA A 91 -23.38 0.91 7.17
N ARG A 92 -23.25 -0.43 7.12
CA ARG A 92 -22.40 -1.19 8.04
C ARG A 92 -21.04 -1.44 7.42
N TYR A 93 -19.98 -1.21 8.20
CA TYR A 93 -18.60 -1.42 7.77
C TYR A 93 -17.85 -2.30 8.76
N GLN A 94 -17.01 -3.19 8.25
CA GLN A 94 -16.13 -4.03 9.07
C GLN A 94 -14.67 -3.63 8.89
N LYS A 95 -13.95 -3.41 10.00
CA LYS A 95 -12.50 -3.18 9.96
C LYS A 95 -11.78 -4.47 9.63
N ARG A 96 -10.98 -4.46 8.58
CA ARG A 96 -10.20 -5.59 8.08
C ARG A 96 -8.71 -5.32 8.18
N PHE A 97 -7.98 -6.41 8.38
CA PHE A 97 -6.53 -6.41 8.49
C PHE A 97 -5.98 -7.59 7.69
N SER A 98 -4.87 -7.38 6.99
CA SER A 98 -4.09 -8.46 6.37
C SER A 98 -2.60 -8.19 6.54
N PRO A 99 -1.74 -9.23 6.60
CA PRO A 99 -0.30 -9.03 6.59
C PRO A 99 0.13 -8.31 5.31
N ALA A 100 0.78 -7.14 5.44
CA ALA A 100 1.33 -6.40 4.30
C ALA A 100 2.73 -6.88 3.95
N THR A 101 3.58 -7.00 4.96
CA THR A 101 4.94 -7.53 4.81
C THR A 101 5.20 -8.55 5.90
N LYS A 102 5.91 -9.61 5.54
CA LYS A 102 6.42 -10.60 6.49
C LYS A 102 7.95 -10.53 6.52
N SER A 103 8.54 -10.94 7.62
CA SER A 103 9.97 -11.23 7.73
C SER A 103 10.39 -12.21 6.63
N ARG A 104 11.68 -12.23 6.28
CA ARG A 104 12.25 -13.15 5.27
C ARG A 104 11.91 -14.63 5.52
N SER A 105 11.77 -15.06 6.77
CA SER A 105 11.37 -16.44 7.11
C SER A 105 9.87 -16.72 6.97
N GLY A 106 9.06 -15.69 6.67
CA GLY A 106 7.59 -15.75 6.65
C GLY A 106 6.92 -15.86 8.03
N LYS A 107 7.70 -16.02 9.12
CA LYS A 107 7.17 -16.32 10.46
C LYS A 107 6.61 -15.10 11.20
N THR A 108 7.11 -13.91 10.91
CA THR A 108 6.71 -12.68 11.61
C THR A 108 6.11 -11.70 10.62
N VAL A 109 4.96 -11.11 10.95
CA VAL A 109 4.38 -9.99 10.17
C VAL A 109 5.08 -8.71 10.64
N THR A 110 5.67 -7.96 9.72
CA THR A 110 6.39 -6.71 10.01
C THR A 110 5.53 -5.47 9.77
N SER A 111 4.49 -5.59 8.96
CA SER A 111 3.51 -4.52 8.71
C SER A 111 2.15 -5.11 8.34
N TRP A 112 1.08 -4.37 8.63
CA TRP A 112 -0.30 -4.76 8.39
C TRP A 112 -0.98 -3.78 7.43
N ASN A 113 -1.71 -4.29 6.45
CA ASN A 113 -2.68 -3.53 5.69
C ASN A 113 -3.96 -3.43 6.51
N GLN A 114 -4.60 -2.27 6.44
CA GLN A 114 -5.86 -1.99 7.14
C GLN A 114 -6.82 -1.34 6.15
N TRP A 115 -8.09 -1.74 6.19
CA TRP A 115 -9.14 -1.13 5.39
C TRP A 115 -10.51 -1.38 6.02
N TRP A 116 -11.50 -0.62 5.58
CA TRP A 116 -12.89 -0.80 5.93
C TRP A 116 -13.64 -1.45 4.77
N GLN A 117 -14.35 -2.53 5.06
CA GLN A 117 -15.16 -3.26 4.08
C GLN A 117 -16.64 -2.98 4.34
N LYS A 118 -17.36 -2.48 3.34
CA LYS A 118 -18.83 -2.38 3.41
C LYS A 118 -19.43 -3.79 3.52
N LEU A 119 -20.33 -3.98 4.48
CA LEU A 119 -21.10 -5.20 4.62
C LEU A 119 -22.40 -5.09 3.83
N PRO A 120 -22.95 -6.22 3.34
CA PRO A 120 -24.28 -6.22 2.75
C PRO A 120 -25.32 -5.80 3.80
N ASP A 121 -26.40 -5.19 3.33
CA ASP A 121 -27.56 -4.91 4.16
C ASP A 121 -28.16 -6.25 4.63
N VAL A 122 -28.67 -6.26 5.86
CA VAL A 122 -29.35 -7.44 6.40
C VAL A 122 -30.83 -7.24 6.11
N ASP A 123 -31.36 -8.02 5.17
CA ASP A 123 -32.80 -8.14 4.91
C ASP A 123 -33.55 -8.75 6.11
#